data_AF-A0A957FX93-F1
#
_entry.id   AF-A0A957FX93-F1
#
_cell.length_a   1.000
_cell.length_b   1.000
_cell.length_c   1.000
_cell.angle_alpha   90.00
_cell.angle_beta   90.00
_cell.angle_gamma   90.00
#
_symmetry.space_group_name_H-M   'P 1'
#
loop_
_entity.id
_entity.type
_entity.pdbx_description
1 polymer ?
#
loop_
_entity_poly.entity_id
_entity_poly.type
_entity_poly.pdbx_seq_one_letter_code
_entity_poly.pdbx_strand_id
1 'polypeptide(L)'
;MRSFSSKAHRFLASLIGLTVFVQMFLAGLWHSGSVATPEAHVFTGLGLLLASLLALIFSLVARNDGKVTRATALLFILILLQPILIETRRNGLPFISSFHALNAGLIGMVSGVVVKMAGTAPVVADDMAPVPAVSGD
;
A
#
# COMPACT_ATOMS: atom_id res chain seq x y z
N MET A 1 8.04 6.16 -19.76
CA MET A 1 6.96 5.55 -18.92
C MET A 1 7.45 4.97 -17.60
N ARG A 2 8.56 4.22 -17.57
CA ARG A 2 9.06 3.57 -16.34
C ARG A 2 9.35 4.53 -15.18
N SER A 3 9.96 5.69 -15.47
CA SER A 3 10.24 6.72 -14.46
C SER A 3 8.95 7.25 -13.80
N PHE A 4 7.90 7.50 -14.58
CA PHE A 4 6.59 7.90 -14.05
C PHE A 4 5.97 6.79 -13.18
N SER A 5 5.90 5.55 -13.68
CA SER A 5 5.33 4.43 -12.92
C SER A 5 6.07 4.16 -11.61
N SER A 6 7.41 4.29 -11.58
CA SER A 6 8.19 4.15 -10.34
C SER A 6 7.88 5.28 -9.36
N LYS A 7 7.79 6.53 -9.81
CA LYS A 7 7.40 7.68 -8.96
C LYS A 7 5.98 7.52 -8.43
N ALA A 8 5.04 7.09 -9.27
CA ALA A 8 3.65 6.83 -8.89
C ALA A 8 3.55 5.70 -7.84
N HIS A 9 4.30 4.60 -8.01
CA HIS A 9 4.38 3.53 -7.01
C HIS A 9 4.91 4.05 -5.67
N ARG A 10 6.00 4.82 -5.66
CA ARG A 10 6.56 5.41 -4.44
C ARG A 10 5.57 6.32 -3.73
N PHE A 11 4.91 7.19 -4.49
CA PHE A 11 3.90 8.09 -3.96
C PHE A 11 2.73 7.32 -3.33
N LEU A 12 2.20 6.33 -4.05
CA LEU A 12 1.12 5.47 -3.54
C LEU A 12 1.57 4.68 -2.31
N ALA A 13 2.78 4.13 -2.27
CA ALA A 13 3.30 3.43 -1.11
C ALA A 13 3.29 4.33 0.14
N SER A 14 3.77 5.57 0.01
CA SER A 14 3.75 6.56 1.09
C SER A 14 2.33 6.91 1.53
N LEU A 15 1.42 7.14 0.58
CA LEU A 15 0.01 7.39 0.87
C LEU A 15 -0.66 6.22 1.58
N ILE A 16 -0.38 4.98 1.15
CA ILE A 16 -0.87 3.75 1.78
C ILE A 16 -0.38 3.70 3.23
N GLY A 17 0.92 3.90 3.47
CA GLY A 17 1.48 3.91 4.82
C GLY A 17 0.80 4.93 5.75
N LEU A 18 0.62 6.17 5.28
CA LEU A 18 -0.11 7.20 6.03
C LEU A 18 -1.58 6.82 6.26
N THR A 19 -2.24 6.29 5.24
CA THR A 19 -3.67 5.90 5.32
C THR A 19 -3.88 4.71 6.26
N VAL A 20 -2.92 3.79 6.36
CA VAL A 20 -2.95 2.70 7.35
C VAL A 20 -2.91 3.26 8.77
N PHE A 21 -2.11 4.29 9.04
CA PHE A 21 -2.13 4.97 10.34
C PHE A 21 -3.51 5.60 10.63
N VAL A 22 -4.07 6.31 9.65
CA VAL A 22 -5.43 6.90 9.75
C VAL A 22 -6.48 5.82 9.98
N GLN A 23 -6.38 4.66 9.33
CA GLN A 23 -7.29 3.52 9.51
C GLN A 23 -7.34 3.03 10.95
N MET A 24 -6.19 2.89 11.60
CA MET A 24 -6.11 2.47 13.01
C MET A 24 -6.72 3.51 13.94
N PHE A 25 -6.48 4.80 13.67
CA PHE A 25 -7.10 5.90 14.41
C PHE A 25 -8.63 5.89 14.29
N LEU A 26 -9.16 5.77 13.07
CA LEU A 26 -10.61 5.71 12.83
C LEU A 26 -11.26 4.47 13.48
N ALA A 27 -10.59 3.33 13.46
CA ALA A 27 -11.05 2.13 14.16
C ALA A 27 -11.12 2.35 15.68
N GLY A 28 -10.13 3.05 16.25
CA GLY A 28 -10.08 3.43 17.66
C GLY A 28 -11.19 4.41 18.06
N LEU A 29 -11.46 5.44 17.24
CA LEU A 29 -12.55 6.38 17.48
C LEU A 29 -13.90 5.65 17.57
N TRP A 30 -14.18 4.74 16.64
CA TRP A 30 -15.42 3.96 16.68
C TRP A 30 -15.49 3.06 17.92
N HIS A 31 -14.42 2.32 18.25
CA HIS A 31 -14.40 1.47 19.45
C HIS A 31 -14.52 2.25 20.76
N SER A 32 -14.03 3.49 20.81
CA SER A 32 -14.14 4.36 21.99
C SER A 32 -15.56 4.94 22.17
N GLY A 33 -16.45 4.79 21.20
CA GLY A 33 -17.77 5.42 21.21
C GLY A 33 -17.77 6.91 20.83
N SER A 34 -16.61 7.47 20.43
CA SER A 34 -16.48 8.86 19.98
C SER A 34 -17.27 9.17 18.71
N VAL A 35 -17.57 8.16 17.89
CA VAL A 35 -18.41 8.27 16.69
C VAL A 35 -19.42 7.12 16.64
N ALA A 36 -20.62 7.40 16.13
CA ALA A 36 -21.73 6.44 16.14
C ALA A 36 -21.59 5.31 15.12
N THR A 37 -20.94 5.55 13.97
CA THR A 37 -20.83 4.58 12.87
C THR A 37 -19.38 4.42 12.41
N PRO A 38 -19.00 3.24 11.86
CA PRO A 38 -17.66 2.99 11.33
C PRO A 38 -17.49 3.41 9.86
N GLU A 39 -18.40 4.20 9.30
CA GLU A 39 -18.47 4.48 7.85
C GLU A 39 -17.17 5.08 7.31
N ALA A 40 -16.59 6.06 8.02
CA ALA A 40 -15.32 6.66 7.63
C ALA A 40 -14.19 5.62 7.56
N HIS A 41 -14.10 4.72 8.54
CA HIS A 41 -13.14 3.62 8.54
C HIS A 41 -13.36 2.69 7.34
N VAL A 42 -14.61 2.31 7.05
CA VAL A 42 -14.96 1.44 5.92
C VAL A 42 -14.62 2.08 4.57
N PHE A 43 -15.05 3.33 4.33
CA PHE A 43 -14.80 4.03 3.07
C PHE A 43 -13.31 4.24 2.81
N THR A 44 -12.57 4.68 3.84
CA THR A 44 -11.11 4.82 3.72
C THR A 44 -10.44 3.46 3.49
N GLY A 45 -10.98 2.36 4.01
CA GLY A 45 -10.46 1.00 3.80
C GLY A 45 -10.63 0.53 2.35
N LEU A 46 -11.77 0.83 1.72
CA LEU A 46 -11.98 0.57 0.29
C LEU A 46 -11.03 1.41 -0.59
N GLY A 47 -10.81 2.68 -0.21
CA GLY A 47 -9.81 3.52 -0.87
C GLY A 47 -8.39 2.95 -0.76
N LEU A 48 -8.04 2.40 0.42
CA LEU A 48 -6.76 1.73 0.65
C LEU A 48 -6.59 0.48 -0.23
N LEU A 49 -7.66 -0.32 -0.38
CA LEU A 49 -7.67 -1.47 -1.27
C LEU A 49 -7.38 -1.06 -2.72
N LEU A 50 -8.09 -0.05 -3.23
CA LEU A 50 -7.87 0.49 -4.57
C LEU A 50 -6.44 1.04 -4.73
N ALA A 51 -5.95 1.83 -3.77
CA ALA A 51 -4.60 2.39 -3.80
C ALA A 51 -3.52 1.29 -3.83
N SER A 52 -3.69 0.21 -3.04
CA SER A 52 -2.75 -0.91 -3.02
C SER A 52 -2.76 -1.73 -4.32
N LEU A 53 -3.92 -1.88 -4.97
CA LEU A 53 -4.01 -2.48 -6.30
C LEU A 53 -3.27 -1.64 -7.35
N LEU A 54 -3.50 -0.32 -7.36
CA LEU A 54 -2.80 0.60 -8.26
C LEU A 54 -1.29 0.59 -8.01
N ALA A 55 -0.86 0.57 -6.75
CA ALA A 55 0.55 0.45 -6.41
C ALA A 55 1.15 -0.84 -6.99
N LEU A 56 0.47 -1.99 -6.84
CA LEU A 56 0.92 -3.25 -7.42
C LEU A 56 1.05 -3.17 -8.95
N ILE A 57 0.04 -2.62 -9.62
CA ILE A 57 0.07 -2.41 -11.09
C ILE A 57 1.26 -1.55 -11.48
N PHE A 58 1.49 -0.41 -10.81
CA PHE A 58 2.62 0.46 -11.11
C PHE A 58 3.97 -0.21 -10.84
N SER A 59 4.08 -1.03 -9.79
CA SER A 59 5.29 -1.81 -9.51
C SER A 59 5.61 -2.79 -10.64
N LEU A 60 4.58 -3.47 -11.16
CA LEU A 60 4.70 -4.40 -12.29
C LEU A 60 5.08 -3.67 -13.60
N VAL A 61 4.37 -2.58 -13.93
CA VAL A 61 4.63 -1.78 -15.15
C VAL A 61 6.00 -1.12 -15.11
N ALA A 62 6.44 -0.63 -13.94
CA ALA A 62 7.77 -0.07 -13.75
C ALA A 62 8.88 -1.13 -13.82
N ARG A 63 8.52 -2.43 -13.70
CA ARG A 63 9.47 -3.55 -13.54
C ARG A 63 10.42 -3.30 -12.37
N ASN A 64 9.87 -2.83 -11.24
CA ASN A 64 10.62 -2.68 -10.00
C ASN A 64 11.25 -4.03 -9.58
N ASP A 65 12.28 -3.98 -8.72
CA ASP A 65 12.89 -5.18 -8.13
C ASP A 65 11.79 -6.16 -7.68
N GLY A 66 11.94 -7.43 -8.03
CA GLY A 66 11.01 -8.50 -7.66
C GLY A 66 10.76 -8.58 -6.15
N LYS A 67 11.70 -8.12 -5.29
CA LYS A 67 11.45 -7.97 -3.85
C LYS A 67 10.40 -6.90 -3.54
N VAL A 68 10.48 -5.73 -4.17
CA VAL A 68 9.50 -4.62 -4.02
C VAL A 68 8.12 -5.07 -4.51
N THR A 69 8.07 -5.71 -5.67
CA THR A 69 6.81 -6.20 -6.25
C THR A 69 6.17 -7.28 -5.38
N ARG A 70 6.95 -8.25 -4.87
CA ARG A 70 6.45 -9.27 -3.94
C ARG A 70 5.92 -8.68 -2.63
N ALA A 71 6.63 -7.71 -2.04
CA ALA A 71 6.17 -7.03 -0.84
C ALA A 71 4.88 -6.22 -1.09
N THR A 72 4.78 -5.54 -2.23
CA THR A 72 3.58 -4.80 -2.64
C THR A 72 2.40 -5.75 -2.90
N ALA A 73 2.65 -6.92 -3.50
CA ALA A 73 1.63 -7.95 -3.70
C ALA A 73 1.13 -8.54 -2.38
N LEU A 74 2.03 -8.84 -1.44
CA LEU A 74 1.68 -9.27 -0.09
C LEU A 74 0.81 -8.21 0.59
N LEU A 75 1.19 -6.94 0.52
CA LEU A 75 0.41 -5.84 1.08
C LEU A 75 -1.02 -5.79 0.52
N PHE A 76 -1.17 -5.89 -0.80
CA PHE A 76 -2.48 -5.94 -1.45
C PHE A 76 -3.32 -7.12 -0.95
N ILE A 77 -2.74 -8.33 -0.86
CA ILE A 77 -3.43 -9.52 -0.37
C ILE A 77 -3.90 -9.33 1.08
N LEU A 78 -3.03 -8.81 1.96
CA LEU A 78 -3.39 -8.55 3.36
C LEU A 78 -4.55 -7.54 3.47
N ILE A 79 -4.54 -6.47 2.67
CA ILE A 79 -5.63 -5.49 2.63
C ILE A 79 -6.92 -6.12 2.09
N LEU A 80 -6.83 -6.92 1.01
CA LEU A 80 -7.97 -7.63 0.42
C LEU A 80 -8.62 -8.62 1.41
N LEU A 81 -7.82 -9.24 2.28
CA LEU A 81 -8.33 -10.13 3.32
C LEU A 81 -9.18 -9.42 4.37
N GLN A 82 -9.00 -8.11 4.61
CA GLN A 82 -9.73 -7.40 5.67
C GLN A 82 -11.26 -7.45 5.55
N PRO A 83 -11.88 -7.08 4.40
CA PRO A 83 -13.32 -7.20 4.25
C PRO A 83 -13.81 -8.65 4.36
N ILE A 84 -13.00 -9.63 3.91
CA ILE A 84 -13.33 -11.06 4.01
C ILE A 84 -13.38 -11.49 5.49
N LEU A 85 -12.40 -11.08 6.30
CA LEU A 85 -12.35 -11.41 7.73
C LEU A 85 -13.53 -10.79 8.50
N ILE A 86 -13.92 -9.56 8.18
CA ILE A 86 -15.10 -8.91 8.77
C ILE A 86 -16.39 -9.62 8.36
N GLU A 87 -16.54 -9.96 7.08
CA GLU A 87 -17.75 -10.63 6.61
C GLU A 87 -17.88 -12.03 7.22
N THR A 88 -16.78 -12.75 7.36
CA THR A 88 -16.78 -14.07 8.00
C THR A 88 -17.15 -13.97 9.48
N ARG A 89 -16.72 -12.90 10.19
CA ARG A 89 -17.17 -12.63 11.56
C ARG A 89 -18.69 -12.45 11.63
N ARG A 90 -19.28 -11.72 10.68
CA ARG A 90 -20.75 -11.50 10.62
C ARG A 90 -21.53 -12.79 10.41
N ASN A 91 -20.92 -13.77 9.74
CA ASN A 91 -21.49 -15.10 9.51
C ASN A 91 -21.34 -16.07 10.70
N GLY A 92 -21.02 -15.58 11.91
CA GLY A 92 -21.10 -16.37 13.14
C GLY A 92 -19.80 -17.06 13.58
N LEU A 93 -18.64 -16.67 13.04
CA LEU A 93 -17.32 -17.18 13.45
C LEU A 93 -16.54 -16.13 14.26
N PRO A 94 -16.80 -15.97 15.58
CA PRO A 94 -16.29 -14.85 16.37
C PRO A 94 -14.76 -14.85 16.53
N PHE A 95 -14.11 -16.02 16.52
CA PHE A 95 -12.65 -16.13 16.62
C PHE A 95 -11.92 -15.44 15.46
N ILE A 96 -12.56 -15.34 14.28
CA ILE A 96 -12.01 -14.68 13.09
C ILE A 96 -11.82 -13.17 13.31
N SER A 97 -12.56 -12.57 14.24
CA SER A 97 -12.37 -11.17 14.63
C SER A 97 -10.95 -10.88 15.13
N SER A 98 -10.30 -11.85 15.80
CA SER A 98 -8.93 -11.67 16.28
C SER A 98 -7.93 -11.64 15.12
N PHE A 99 -8.21 -12.41 14.06
CA PHE A 99 -7.40 -12.40 12.84
C PHE A 99 -7.53 -11.08 12.08
N HIS A 100 -8.68 -10.41 12.11
CA HIS A 100 -8.85 -9.07 11.52
C HIS A 100 -7.89 -8.05 12.16
N ALA A 101 -7.86 -8.00 13.49
CA ALA A 101 -6.96 -7.11 14.23
C ALA A 101 -5.49 -7.47 14.03
N LEU A 102 -5.14 -8.77 14.07
CA LEU A 102 -3.77 -9.23 13.81
C LEU A 102 -3.31 -8.87 12.38
N ASN A 103 -4.17 -9.09 11.38
CA ASN A 103 -3.90 -8.74 9.99
C ASN A 103 -3.72 -7.23 9.81
N ALA A 104 -4.42 -6.40 10.58
CA ALA A 104 -4.23 -4.94 10.53
C ALA A 104 -2.82 -4.54 11.01
N GLY A 105 -2.32 -5.19 12.07
CA GLY A 105 -0.93 -5.02 12.50
C GLY A 105 0.09 -5.46 11.44
N LEU A 106 -0.16 -6.58 10.77
CA LEU A 106 0.68 -7.05 9.65
C LEU A 106 0.69 -6.06 8.48
N ILE A 107 -0.45 -5.49 8.11
CA ILE A 107 -0.55 -4.44 7.09
C ILE A 107 0.31 -3.23 7.47
N GLY A 108 0.27 -2.80 8.74
CA GLY A 108 1.13 -1.74 9.26
C GLY A 108 2.61 -2.02 9.03
N MET A 109 3.08 -3.20 9.43
CA MET A 109 4.49 -3.58 9.24
C MET A 109 4.88 -3.69 7.75
N VAL A 110 4.08 -4.39 6.94
CA VAL A 110 4.39 -4.60 5.51
C VAL A 110 4.34 -3.28 4.74
N SER A 111 3.39 -2.39 5.05
CA SER A 111 3.34 -1.07 4.42
C SER A 111 4.59 -0.24 4.71
N GLY A 112 5.10 -0.25 5.95
CA GLY A 112 6.37 0.39 6.30
C GLY A 112 7.57 -0.17 5.54
N VAL A 113 7.61 -1.50 5.34
CA VAL A 113 8.63 -2.16 4.51
C VAL A 113 8.54 -1.70 3.06
N VAL A 114 7.35 -1.68 2.46
CA VAL A 114 7.13 -1.23 1.08
C VAL A 114 7.56 0.23 0.89
N VAL A 115 7.17 1.13 1.82
CA VAL A 115 7.58 2.55 1.80
C VAL A 115 9.10 2.69 1.81
N LYS A 116 9.78 1.99 2.75
CA LYS A 116 11.24 2.03 2.87
C LYS A 116 11.92 1.56 1.58
N MET A 117 11.48 0.44 1.02
CA MET A 117 12.07 -0.13 -0.19
C MET A 117 11.84 0.77 -1.42
N ALA A 118 10.65 1.37 -1.52
CA ALA A 118 10.31 2.28 -2.61
C ALA A 118 11.18 3.55 -2.58
N GLY A 119 11.53 4.06 -1.39
CA GLY A 119 12.44 5.20 -1.22
C GLY A 119 13.89 4.93 -1.65
N THR A 120 14.38 3.70 -1.46
CA THR A 120 15.78 3.33 -1.75
C THR A 120 16.06 2.98 -3.21
N ALA A 121 15.05 2.78 -4.04
CA ALA A 121 15.27 2.42 -5.43
C ALA A 121 15.95 3.61 -6.17
N PRO A 122 17.05 3.38 -6.90
CA PRO A 122 17.63 4.43 -7.74
C PRO A 122 16.54 4.91 -8.71
N VAL A 123 16.32 6.22 -8.78
CA VAL A 123 15.56 6.79 -9.89
C VAL A 123 16.44 6.51 -11.10
N VAL A 124 16.09 5.47 -11.89
CA VAL A 124 16.80 5.18 -13.14
C VAL A 124 16.79 6.49 -13.92
N ALA A 125 17.98 7.08 -14.05
CA ALA A 125 18.20 8.29 -14.82
C ALA A 125 18.08 7.91 -16.30
N ASP A 126 16.86 7.68 -16.75
CA ASP A 126 16.55 7.60 -18.18
C ASP A 126 16.56 9.02 -18.74
N ASP A 127 17.36 9.18 -19.81
CA ASP A 127 17.37 10.27 -20.79
C ASP A 127 18.24 11.52 -20.53
N MET A 128 19.44 11.36 -19.97
CA MET A 128 20.56 12.12 -20.56
C MET A 128 21.19 11.23 -21.63
N ALA A 129 20.66 11.34 -22.85
CA ALA A 129 21.38 10.88 -24.02
C ALA A 129 22.82 11.40 -23.92
N PRO A 130 23.85 10.57 -24.13
CA PRO A 130 25.21 11.05 -24.14
C PRO A 130 25.28 12.20 -25.14
N VAL A 131 25.59 13.40 -24.66
CA VAL A 131 25.89 14.54 -25.53
C VAL A 131 27.00 14.04 -26.44
N PRO A 132 26.79 13.97 -27.78
CA PRO A 132 27.83 13.51 -28.67
C PRO A 132 29.05 14.39 -28.42
N ALA A 133 30.17 13.77 -28.05
CA ALA A 133 31.42 14.46 -27.90
C ALA A 133 31.70 15.16 -29.24
N VAL A 134 31.66 16.49 -29.24
CA VAL A 134 32.11 17.28 -30.38
C VAL A 134 33.60 16.96 -30.50
N SER A 135 33.95 16.12 -31.48
CA SER A 135 35.34 15.93 -31.89
C SER A 135 35.80 17.26 -32.46
N GLY A 136 36.53 18.03 -31.65
CA GLY A 136 37.28 19.18 -32.14
C GLY A 136 38.43 18.70 -33.02
N ASP A 137 38.48 19.30 -34.20
CA ASP A 137 39.46 19.26 -35.29
C ASP A 137 40.88 18.78 -34.96
#